data_AF-A0A263BTG4-F1
#
_entry.id   AF-A0A263BTG4-F1
#
_cell.length_a   1.000
_cell.length_b   1.000
_cell.length_c   1.000
_cell.angle_alpha   90.00
_cell.angle_beta   90.00
_cell.angle_gamma   90.00
#
_symmetry.space_group_name_H-M   'P 1'
#
loop_
_entity.id
_entity.type
_entity.pdbx_description
1 polymer ?
#
loop_
_entity_poly.entity_id
_entity_poly.type
_entity_poly.pdbx_seq_one_letter_code
_entity_poly.pdbx_strand_id
1 'polypeptide(L)'
;MIWNGLKKNSKGQSTIIFAITLPIFFAAIALAIDLGWVTYHMSKAQDAADLAVLSGVQSLPLNPVEAENTTREVFIDNYGKGESIKNILVIKGTNSVKLDYVDEVKLFFLPIVGKDTIKIKGSAEAIIEPLAKPHTIIPMAMSNKTPFVIGEEILLFGQLIDPASGNFGIVDPTNDNSLSPNDFADLIAEDYKGEKGMPAAGDEIWTRTGELGLRVKEGLLRRMANGNYYIICPVVDFNVINGKSKVKILGYVRFKLSSVLSTSGRHVEIKGKFVEFIEPKGEGNGNAFDFGTRAIRLKK
;
A
#
# COMPACT_ATOMS: atom_id res chain seq x y z
N MET A 1 -50.05 -20.87 69.72
CA MET A 1 -48.84 -20.14 69.29
C MET A 1 -47.99 -21.10 68.45
N ILE A 2 -48.48 -21.52 67.29
CA ILE A 2 -48.07 -21.08 65.94
C ILE A 2 -46.54 -21.03 65.78
N TRP A 3 -45.94 -22.16 65.41
CA TRP A 3 -44.86 -22.18 64.42
C TRP A 3 -44.84 -23.54 63.69
N ASN A 4 -45.74 -23.68 62.72
CA ASN A 4 -45.58 -24.63 61.61
C ASN A 4 -44.70 -23.95 60.56
N GLY A 5 -43.58 -24.57 60.18
CA GLY A 5 -42.64 -24.02 59.21
C GLY A 5 -41.83 -25.10 58.50
N LEU A 6 -42.52 -25.93 57.70
CA LEU A 6 -42.03 -26.60 56.49
C LEU A 6 -40.51 -26.92 56.40
N LYS A 7 -40.06 -28.01 57.04
CA LYS A 7 -38.90 -28.76 56.52
C LYS A 7 -39.40 -29.77 55.48
N LYS A 8 -39.59 -29.30 54.24
CA LYS A 8 -39.86 -30.17 53.08
C LYS A 8 -38.50 -30.62 52.52
N ASN A 9 -38.28 -31.92 52.49
CA ASN A 9 -37.02 -32.55 52.07
C ASN A 9 -36.84 -32.38 50.55
N SER A 10 -36.10 -31.35 50.11
CA SER A 10 -35.94 -30.92 48.72
C SER A 10 -34.73 -31.54 47.99
N LYS A 11 -34.17 -32.66 48.48
CA LYS A 11 -32.95 -33.28 47.91
C LYS A 11 -33.13 -33.95 46.54
N GLY A 12 -34.37 -34.21 46.09
CA GLY A 12 -34.63 -34.82 44.77
C GLY A 12 -34.85 -33.81 43.64
N GLN A 13 -35.39 -32.62 43.95
CA GLN A 13 -35.73 -31.61 42.95
C GLN A 13 -34.48 -30.94 42.36
N SER A 14 -33.45 -30.71 43.18
CA SER A 14 -32.15 -30.20 42.71
C SER A 14 -31.48 -31.15 41.73
N THR A 15 -31.61 -32.46 41.94
CA THR A 15 -31.04 -33.49 41.06
C THR A 15 -31.74 -33.52 39.71
N ILE A 16 -33.06 -33.36 39.67
CA ILE A 16 -33.84 -33.30 38.43
C ILE A 16 -33.46 -32.05 37.62
N ILE A 17 -33.38 -30.89 38.27
CA ILE A 17 -32.96 -29.65 37.61
C ILE A 17 -31.54 -29.82 37.07
N PHE A 18 -30.61 -30.31 37.89
CA PHE A 18 -29.23 -30.55 37.46
C PHE A 18 -29.13 -31.49 36.25
N ALA A 19 -29.89 -32.59 36.26
CA ALA A 19 -29.90 -33.57 35.17
C ALA A 19 -30.43 -32.98 33.85
N ILE A 20 -31.33 -31.99 33.90
CA ILE A 20 -31.85 -31.31 32.71
C ILE A 20 -30.91 -30.19 32.26
N THR A 21 -30.37 -29.40 33.19
CA THR A 21 -29.54 -28.24 32.84
C THR A 21 -28.16 -28.64 32.34
N LEU A 22 -27.58 -29.73 32.85
CA LEU A 22 -26.23 -30.16 32.46
C LEU A 22 -26.10 -30.47 30.95
N PRO A 23 -27.01 -31.24 30.31
CA PRO A 23 -27.03 -31.40 28.85
C PRO A 23 -27.19 -30.08 28.09
N ILE A 24 -28.01 -29.16 28.58
CA ILE A 24 -28.22 -27.84 27.97
C ILE A 24 -26.91 -27.04 28.00
N PHE A 25 -26.17 -27.08 29.11
CA PHE A 25 -24.85 -26.46 29.22
C PHE A 25 -23.86 -27.08 28.24
N PHE A 26 -23.80 -28.41 28.12
CA PHE A 26 -22.93 -29.07 27.15
C PHE A 26 -23.30 -28.73 25.71
N ALA A 27 -24.59 -28.67 25.37
CA ALA A 27 -25.06 -28.24 24.06
C ALA A 27 -24.65 -26.80 23.74
N ALA A 28 -24.73 -25.89 24.72
CA ALA A 28 -24.28 -24.52 24.57
C ALA A 28 -22.76 -24.42 24.34
N ILE A 29 -21.95 -25.21 25.08
CA ILE A 29 -20.49 -25.27 24.91
C ILE A 29 -20.13 -25.85 23.53
N ALA A 30 -20.78 -26.94 23.12
CA ALA A 30 -20.59 -27.56 21.82
C ALA A 30 -20.87 -26.57 20.68
N LEU A 31 -21.98 -25.85 20.76
CA LEU A 31 -22.33 -24.81 19.78
C LEU A 31 -21.33 -23.65 19.78
N ALA A 32 -20.86 -23.24 20.96
CA ALA A 32 -19.84 -22.19 21.07
C ALA A 32 -18.51 -22.62 20.43
N ILE A 33 -18.09 -23.88 20.60
CA ILE A 33 -16.87 -24.42 19.97
C ILE A 33 -17.02 -24.47 18.45
N ASP A 34 -18.12 -25.02 17.94
CA ASP A 34 -18.37 -25.10 16.49
C ASP A 34 -18.44 -23.69 15.87
N LEU A 35 -19.14 -22.75 16.50
CA LEU A 35 -19.20 -21.37 16.02
C LEU A 35 -17.82 -20.70 16.03
N GLY A 36 -17.06 -20.87 17.11
CA GLY A 36 -15.69 -20.38 17.22
C GLY A 36 -14.80 -20.93 16.11
N TRP A 37 -14.88 -22.22 15.84
CA TRP A 37 -14.14 -22.88 14.77
C TRP A 37 -14.47 -22.32 13.38
N VAL A 38 -15.76 -22.15 13.08
CA VAL A 38 -16.20 -21.60 11.80
C VAL A 38 -15.72 -20.16 11.63
N THR A 39 -15.85 -19.32 12.66
CA THR A 39 -15.38 -17.92 12.61
C THR A 39 -13.87 -17.81 12.45
N TYR A 40 -13.11 -18.72 13.06
CA TYR A 40 -11.66 -18.82 12.87
C TYR A 40 -11.31 -19.12 11.41
N HIS A 41 -11.97 -20.12 10.80
CA HIS A 41 -11.78 -20.45 9.40
C HIS A 41 -12.19 -19.31 8.47
N MET A 42 -13.30 -18.62 8.75
CA MET A 42 -13.72 -17.45 7.97
C MET A 42 -12.66 -16.33 7.98
N SER A 43 -12.11 -16.00 9.16
CA SER A 43 -11.06 -14.97 9.27
C SER A 43 -9.80 -15.40 8.55
N LYS A 44 -9.33 -16.63 8.78
CA LYS A 44 -8.10 -17.15 8.18
C LYS A 44 -8.20 -17.21 6.65
N ALA A 45 -9.35 -17.62 6.11
CA ALA A 45 -9.60 -17.64 4.68
C ALA A 45 -9.55 -16.23 4.07
N GLN A 46 -10.16 -15.25 4.74
CA GLN A 46 -10.20 -13.87 4.26
C GLN A 46 -8.80 -13.23 4.32
N ASP A 47 -8.06 -13.43 5.40
CA ASP A 47 -6.68 -12.92 5.52
C ASP A 47 -5.77 -13.50 4.43
N ALA A 48 -5.90 -14.80 4.13
CA ALA A 48 -5.20 -15.45 3.03
C ALA A 48 -5.63 -14.90 1.66
N ALA A 49 -6.93 -14.62 1.47
CA ALA A 49 -7.44 -14.05 0.24
C ALA A 49 -6.91 -12.62 0.01
N ASP A 50 -6.92 -11.79 1.04
CA ASP A 50 -6.40 -10.41 1.01
C ASP A 50 -4.89 -10.41 0.67
N LEU A 51 -4.11 -11.27 1.32
CA LEU A 51 -2.69 -11.45 1.01
C LEU A 51 -2.45 -11.95 -0.41
N ALA A 52 -3.29 -12.87 -0.89
CA ALA A 52 -3.19 -13.46 -2.22
C ALA A 52 -3.43 -12.43 -3.32
N VAL A 53 -4.47 -11.60 -3.21
CA VAL A 53 -4.73 -10.55 -4.21
C VAL A 53 -3.68 -9.45 -4.15
N LEU A 54 -3.19 -9.07 -2.96
CA LEU A 54 -2.09 -8.09 -2.82
C LEU A 54 -0.77 -8.61 -3.39
N SER A 55 -0.52 -9.91 -3.30
CA SER A 55 0.68 -10.52 -3.89
C SER A 55 0.58 -10.56 -5.42
N GLY A 56 -0.55 -11.02 -5.96
CA GLY A 56 -0.71 -11.15 -7.42
C GLY A 56 -0.85 -9.82 -8.16
N VAL A 57 -1.49 -8.80 -7.57
CA VAL A 57 -1.71 -7.52 -8.25
C VAL A 57 -0.40 -6.80 -8.61
N GLN A 58 0.71 -7.12 -7.93
CA GLN A 58 2.02 -6.52 -8.17
C GLN A 58 2.58 -6.84 -9.56
N SER A 59 2.18 -7.96 -10.16
CA SER A 59 2.59 -8.34 -11.51
C SER A 59 1.80 -7.60 -12.60
N LEU A 60 0.76 -6.83 -12.25
CA LEU A 60 -0.01 -6.03 -13.20
C LEU A 60 0.65 -4.67 -13.48
N PRO A 61 0.46 -4.11 -14.69
CA PRO A 61 -0.26 -4.69 -15.83
C PRO A 61 0.61 -5.61 -16.70
N LEU A 62 1.91 -5.74 -16.40
CA LEU A 62 2.91 -6.37 -17.28
C LEU A 62 2.69 -7.87 -17.48
N ASN A 63 2.36 -8.61 -16.42
CA ASN A 63 2.21 -10.05 -16.45
C ASN A 63 0.91 -10.52 -15.76
N PRO A 64 -0.24 -10.48 -16.46
CA PRO A 64 -1.52 -10.93 -15.91
C PRO A 64 -1.57 -12.42 -15.58
N VAL A 65 -0.78 -13.26 -16.27
CA VAL A 65 -0.73 -14.71 -16.02
C VAL A 65 -0.02 -14.98 -14.70
N GLU A 66 1.11 -14.30 -14.45
CA GLU A 66 1.81 -14.37 -13.17
C GLU A 66 0.93 -13.83 -12.03
N ALA A 67 0.20 -12.73 -12.26
CA ALA A 67 -0.75 -12.20 -11.27
C ALA A 67 -1.77 -13.27 -10.83
N GLU A 68 -2.35 -14.01 -11.77
CA GLU A 68 -3.28 -15.11 -11.46
C GLU A 68 -2.60 -16.24 -10.67
N ASN A 69 -1.45 -16.69 -11.15
CA ASN A 69 -0.72 -17.81 -10.56
C ASN A 69 -0.26 -17.49 -9.13
N THR A 70 0.35 -16.31 -8.93
CA THR A 70 0.78 -15.85 -7.60
C THR A 70 -0.41 -15.72 -6.65
N THR A 71 -1.55 -15.17 -7.07
CA THR A 71 -2.75 -15.14 -6.23
C THR A 71 -3.22 -16.54 -5.86
N ARG A 72 -3.22 -17.49 -6.80
CA ARG A 72 -3.58 -18.89 -6.53
C ARG A 72 -2.65 -19.54 -5.50
N GLU A 73 -1.36 -19.45 -5.75
CA GLU A 73 -0.31 -20.07 -4.94
C GLU A 73 -0.32 -19.52 -3.52
N VAL A 74 -0.33 -18.20 -3.37
CA VAL A 74 -0.34 -17.54 -2.06
C VAL A 74 -1.59 -17.90 -1.26
N PHE A 75 -2.77 -17.99 -1.89
CA PHE A 75 -3.97 -18.42 -1.18
C PHE A 75 -3.87 -19.86 -0.67
N ILE A 76 -3.44 -20.78 -1.53
CA ILE A 76 -3.28 -22.21 -1.20
C ILE A 76 -2.25 -22.41 -0.07
N ASP A 77 -1.13 -21.68 -0.12
CA ASP A 77 -0.06 -21.82 0.86
C ASP A 77 -0.42 -21.24 2.23
N ASN A 78 -1.24 -20.18 2.27
CA ASN A 78 -1.61 -19.51 3.52
C ASN A 78 -2.89 -20.03 4.17
N TYR A 79 -3.79 -20.65 3.40
CA TYR A 79 -5.03 -21.24 3.93
C TYR A 79 -5.01 -22.77 3.97
N GLY A 80 -4.69 -23.42 2.83
CA GLY A 80 -4.45 -24.87 2.76
C GLY A 80 -4.61 -25.52 1.37
N LYS A 81 -4.02 -26.72 1.21
CA LYS A 81 -4.03 -27.53 -0.03
C LYS A 81 -5.34 -28.29 -0.32
N GLY A 82 -6.29 -28.31 0.62
CA GLY A 82 -7.53 -29.10 0.54
C GLY A 82 -8.77 -28.31 0.12
N GLU A 83 -8.58 -27.07 -0.32
CA GLU A 83 -9.62 -26.05 -0.37
C GLU A 83 -10.15 -25.82 -1.78
N SER A 84 -11.47 -25.69 -1.91
CA SER A 84 -12.13 -25.56 -3.21
C SER A 84 -12.17 -24.11 -3.68
N ILE A 85 -11.06 -23.60 -4.23
CA ILE A 85 -11.09 -22.32 -4.96
C ILE A 85 -12.14 -22.43 -6.08
N LYS A 86 -13.21 -21.64 -6.01
CA LYS A 86 -14.27 -21.68 -7.03
C LYS A 86 -13.84 -20.94 -8.28
N ASN A 87 -13.38 -19.69 -8.16
CA ASN A 87 -12.96 -18.86 -9.27
C ASN A 87 -11.86 -17.89 -8.82
N ILE A 88 -10.76 -17.86 -9.56
CA ILE A 88 -9.87 -16.69 -9.57
C ILE A 88 -10.25 -15.91 -10.80
N LEU A 89 -10.70 -14.67 -10.61
CA LEU A 89 -11.12 -13.83 -11.72
C LEU A 89 -10.16 -12.66 -11.80
N VAL A 90 -9.13 -12.83 -12.62
CA VAL A 90 -8.35 -11.69 -13.12
C VAL A 90 -9.25 -10.99 -14.13
N ILE A 91 -9.86 -9.87 -13.71
CA ILE A 91 -10.65 -9.05 -14.61
C ILE A 91 -9.67 -8.44 -15.62
N LYS A 92 -9.61 -9.00 -16.82
CA LYS A 92 -8.81 -8.45 -17.91
C LYS A 92 -9.23 -7.00 -18.16
N GLY A 93 -8.30 -6.05 -17.97
CA GLY A 93 -8.47 -4.65 -18.35
C GLY A 93 -8.69 -3.64 -17.21
N THR A 94 -8.64 -4.03 -15.93
CA THR A 94 -9.00 -3.12 -14.80
C THR A 94 -7.89 -2.86 -13.78
N ASN A 95 -6.63 -3.22 -14.08
CA ASN A 95 -5.51 -3.15 -13.12
C ASN A 95 -5.85 -3.77 -11.75
N SER A 96 -6.74 -4.76 -11.71
CA SER A 96 -7.21 -5.37 -10.49
C SER A 96 -7.21 -6.90 -10.58
N VAL A 97 -6.99 -7.52 -9.42
CA VAL A 97 -7.09 -8.97 -9.24
C VAL A 97 -8.17 -9.24 -8.22
N LYS A 98 -9.13 -10.10 -8.59
CA LYS A 98 -10.21 -10.54 -7.71
C LYS A 98 -10.14 -12.04 -7.48
N LEU A 99 -10.32 -12.45 -6.23
CA LEU A 99 -10.39 -13.83 -5.79
C LEU A 99 -11.74 -14.07 -5.12
N ASP A 100 -12.48 -15.08 -5.58
CA ASP A 100 -13.72 -15.56 -4.96
C ASP A 100 -13.53 -17.03 -4.52
N TYR A 101 -13.71 -17.32 -3.23
CA TYR A 101 -13.48 -18.65 -2.67
C TYR A 101 -14.72 -19.21 -1.96
N VAL A 102 -14.81 -20.54 -1.93
CA VAL A 102 -15.85 -21.28 -1.20
C VAL A 102 -15.19 -22.50 -0.55
N ASP A 103 -15.43 -22.69 0.74
CA ASP A 103 -14.87 -23.82 1.47
C ASP A 103 -15.94 -24.49 2.35
N GLU A 104 -15.73 -25.76 2.68
CA GLU A 104 -16.59 -26.56 3.54
C GLU A 104 -15.87 -26.93 4.83
N VAL A 105 -16.21 -26.21 5.91
CA VAL A 105 -15.61 -26.42 7.22
C VAL A 105 -16.34 -27.54 7.95
N LYS A 106 -15.59 -28.59 8.33
CA LYS A 106 -16.11 -29.69 9.14
C LYS A 106 -16.38 -29.22 10.57
N LEU A 107 -17.53 -29.64 11.11
CA LEU A 107 -17.97 -29.33 12.48
C LEU A 107 -17.64 -30.48 13.42
N PHE A 108 -17.48 -30.18 14.71
CA PHE A 108 -17.09 -31.18 15.71
C PHE A 108 -18.30 -31.79 16.42
N PHE A 109 -19.30 -30.98 16.81
CA PHE A 109 -20.41 -31.44 17.66
C PHE A 109 -21.78 -31.42 16.98
N LEU A 110 -22.00 -30.47 16.07
CA LEU A 110 -23.17 -30.41 15.20
C LEU A 110 -23.43 -31.66 14.31
N PRO A 111 -22.46 -32.56 14.03
CA PRO A 111 -22.78 -33.85 13.41
C PRO A 111 -23.83 -34.67 14.20
N ILE A 112 -23.91 -34.51 15.53
CA ILE A 112 -24.90 -35.21 16.39
C ILE A 112 -26.35 -34.86 15.99
N VAL A 113 -26.56 -33.69 15.39
CA VAL A 113 -27.88 -33.24 14.90
C VAL A 113 -27.97 -33.26 13.37
N GLY A 114 -27.07 -33.99 12.69
CA GLY A 114 -27.08 -34.19 11.24
C GLY A 114 -26.46 -33.04 10.43
N LYS A 115 -25.54 -32.26 11.04
CA LYS A 115 -24.82 -31.16 10.38
C LYS A 115 -23.31 -31.41 10.43
N ASP A 116 -22.77 -32.01 9.38
CA ASP A 116 -21.35 -32.39 9.32
C ASP A 116 -20.43 -31.24 8.90
N THR A 117 -20.91 -30.36 8.02
CA THR A 117 -20.14 -29.23 7.48
C THR A 117 -20.97 -27.96 7.39
N ILE A 118 -20.28 -26.83 7.31
CA ILE A 118 -20.85 -25.54 6.93
C ILE A 118 -20.06 -24.95 5.78
N LYS A 119 -20.77 -24.34 4.82
CA LYS A 119 -20.16 -23.63 3.70
C LYS A 119 -19.79 -22.22 4.12
N ILE A 120 -18.52 -21.88 3.96
CA ILE A 120 -18.02 -20.51 4.06
C ILE A 120 -17.72 -19.96 2.66
N LYS A 121 -17.88 -18.65 2.48
CA LYS A 121 -17.61 -17.96 1.23
C LYS A 121 -17.01 -16.60 1.53
N GLY A 122 -16.14 -16.13 0.66
CA GLY A 122 -15.56 -14.79 0.76
C GLY A 122 -14.98 -14.34 -0.57
N SER A 123 -14.54 -13.09 -0.58
CA SER A 123 -13.97 -12.47 -1.76
C SER A 123 -12.96 -11.41 -1.35
N ALA A 124 -11.89 -11.27 -2.12
CA ALA A 124 -10.93 -10.19 -1.99
C ALA A 124 -10.66 -9.59 -3.38
N GLU A 125 -10.47 -8.28 -3.45
CA GLU A 125 -10.05 -7.58 -4.67
C GLU A 125 -8.94 -6.60 -4.32
N ALA A 126 -7.85 -6.61 -5.09
CA ALA A 126 -6.80 -5.61 -5.00
C ALA A 126 -6.65 -4.89 -6.33
N ILE A 127 -6.28 -3.61 -6.27
CA ILE A 127 -6.04 -2.76 -7.43
C ILE A 127 -4.63 -2.17 -7.37
N ILE A 128 -4.00 -2.04 -8.53
CA ILE A 128 -2.78 -1.26 -8.72
C ILE A 128 -3.11 0.02 -9.47
N GLU A 129 -2.76 1.16 -8.88
CA GLU A 129 -3.05 2.48 -9.43
C GLU A 129 -1.73 3.29 -9.51
N PRO A 130 -1.63 4.27 -10.43
CA PRO A 130 -0.53 5.22 -10.42
C PRO A 130 -0.40 5.88 -9.04
N LEU A 131 0.83 6.07 -8.58
CA LEU A 131 1.09 6.67 -7.28
C LEU A 131 0.61 8.12 -7.29
N ALA A 132 -0.38 8.41 -6.45
CA ALA A 132 -0.95 9.74 -6.31
C ALA A 132 -0.40 10.47 -5.08
N LYS A 133 -0.07 9.77 -4.01
CA LYS A 133 0.50 10.37 -2.79
C LYS A 133 1.54 9.43 -2.19
N PRO A 134 2.84 9.76 -2.29
CA PRO A 134 3.92 8.95 -1.74
C PRO A 134 3.96 9.00 -0.21
N HIS A 135 4.69 8.08 0.41
CA HIS A 135 5.01 8.19 1.84
C HIS A 135 6.17 9.17 2.10
N THR A 136 7.14 9.22 1.20
CA THR A 136 8.27 10.15 1.25
C THR A 136 8.62 10.68 -0.12
N ILE A 137 9.16 11.90 -0.18
CA ILE A 137 9.68 12.51 -1.41
C ILE A 137 10.96 13.26 -1.11
N ILE A 138 11.68 13.61 -2.17
CA ILE A 138 12.75 14.60 -2.07
C ILE A 138 12.25 15.94 -2.63
N PRO A 139 12.84 17.08 -2.22
CA PRO A 139 12.46 18.41 -2.72
C PRO A 139 13.03 18.67 -4.14
N MET A 140 12.84 17.72 -5.05
CA MET A 140 13.17 17.81 -6.48
C MET A 140 11.97 17.33 -7.28
N ALA A 141 11.71 17.98 -8.42
CA ALA A 141 10.65 17.59 -9.33
C ALA A 141 11.20 17.35 -10.74
N MET A 142 10.66 16.34 -11.41
CA MET A 142 10.99 16.05 -12.81
C MET A 142 10.03 16.79 -13.74
N SER A 143 10.55 17.26 -14.87
CA SER A 143 9.71 17.83 -15.93
C SER A 143 8.91 16.73 -16.61
N ASN A 144 7.64 16.98 -16.88
CA ASN A 144 6.80 16.11 -17.71
C ASN A 144 7.29 15.98 -19.16
N LYS A 145 8.22 16.85 -19.60
CA LYS A 145 8.89 16.77 -20.92
C LYS A 145 10.10 15.83 -20.93
N THR A 146 10.57 15.39 -19.77
CA THR A 146 11.71 14.48 -19.67
C THR A 146 11.32 13.15 -20.30
N PRO A 147 12.09 12.64 -21.29
CA PRO A 147 11.83 11.33 -21.86
C PRO A 147 11.78 10.25 -20.79
N PHE A 148 10.63 9.62 -20.61
CA PHE A 148 10.43 8.56 -19.64
C PHE A 148 10.59 7.20 -20.31
N VAL A 149 11.77 6.60 -20.14
CA VAL A 149 12.07 5.23 -20.56
C VAL A 149 12.61 4.47 -19.36
N ILE A 150 11.88 3.44 -18.93
CA ILE A 150 12.25 2.62 -17.77
C ILE A 150 13.54 1.86 -18.09
N GLY A 151 14.48 1.87 -17.14
CA GLY A 151 15.72 1.11 -17.23
C GLY A 151 16.83 1.76 -18.06
N GLU A 152 16.52 2.75 -18.89
CA GLU A 152 17.50 3.50 -19.69
C GLU A 152 18.21 4.57 -18.82
N GLU A 153 19.53 4.67 -18.98
CA GLU A 153 20.31 5.68 -18.27
C GLU A 153 20.23 7.03 -18.99
N ILE A 154 19.77 8.05 -18.26
CA ILE A 154 19.59 9.41 -18.77
C ILE A 154 20.41 10.41 -17.96
N LEU A 155 20.68 11.55 -18.59
CA LEU A 155 21.25 12.72 -17.93
C LEU A 155 20.12 13.69 -17.56
N LEU A 156 19.98 13.94 -16.26
CA LEU A 156 19.15 14.99 -15.73
C LEU A 156 19.97 16.28 -15.61
N PHE A 157 19.46 17.35 -16.19
CA PHE A 157 20.02 18.70 -16.17
C PHE A 157 19.03 19.66 -15.52
N GLY A 158 19.48 20.36 -14.48
CA GLY A 158 18.68 21.32 -13.74
C GLY A 158 19.31 22.71 -13.80
N GLN A 159 18.58 23.68 -14.34
CA GLN A 159 18.93 25.10 -14.27
C GLN A 159 18.11 25.74 -13.14
N LEU A 160 18.71 25.88 -11.96
CA LEU A 160 17.99 26.19 -10.71
C LEU A 160 17.53 27.65 -10.59
N ILE A 161 17.83 28.50 -11.59
CA ILE A 161 17.26 29.86 -11.70
C ILE A 161 16.06 29.88 -12.66
N ASP A 162 16.01 28.93 -13.60
CA ASP A 162 14.93 28.80 -14.56
C ASP A 162 14.55 27.31 -14.70
N PRO A 163 13.61 26.84 -13.85
CA PRO A 163 13.17 25.44 -13.84
C PRO A 163 12.64 24.96 -15.20
N ALA A 164 12.17 25.86 -16.06
CA ALA A 164 11.65 25.52 -17.38
C ALA A 164 12.75 25.19 -18.41
N SER A 165 13.98 25.65 -18.16
CA SER A 165 15.16 25.37 -19.00
C SER A 165 15.86 24.04 -18.68
N GLY A 166 15.42 23.34 -17.62
CA GLY A 166 15.91 22.02 -17.23
C GLY A 166 14.90 20.89 -17.43
N ASN A 167 15.35 19.67 -17.23
CA ASN A 167 14.50 18.47 -17.17
C ASN A 167 14.20 18.04 -15.72
N PHE A 168 14.76 18.75 -14.73
CA PHE A 168 14.34 18.73 -13.34
C PHE A 168 14.50 20.12 -12.69
N GLY A 169 13.79 20.35 -11.59
CA GLY A 169 13.89 21.55 -10.78
C GLY A 169 13.74 21.27 -9.28
N ILE A 170 13.90 22.30 -8.45
CA ILE A 170 13.70 22.22 -7.00
C ILE A 170 12.30 22.68 -6.66
N VAL A 171 11.68 21.95 -5.75
CA VAL A 171 10.33 22.23 -5.25
C VAL A 171 10.32 22.23 -3.74
N ASP A 172 9.38 22.97 -3.16
CA ASP A 172 9.19 23.03 -1.72
C ASP A 172 8.02 22.12 -1.30
N PRO A 173 8.32 20.94 -0.71
CA PRO A 173 7.30 19.97 -0.34
C PRO A 173 6.48 20.36 0.89
N THR A 174 6.88 21.39 1.65
CA THR A 174 6.10 21.89 2.79
C THR A 174 4.98 22.85 2.35
N ASN A 175 5.00 23.28 1.09
CA ASN A 175 4.04 24.20 0.47
C ASN A 175 3.91 25.58 1.17
N ASP A 176 4.81 25.92 2.08
CA ASP A 176 4.78 27.18 2.85
C ASP A 176 6.00 28.08 2.60
N ASN A 177 6.90 27.67 1.69
CA ASN A 177 8.11 28.41 1.33
C ASN A 177 9.11 28.61 2.48
N SER A 178 8.96 27.87 3.58
CA SER A 178 9.74 28.05 4.82
C SER A 178 11.15 27.46 4.77
N LEU A 179 11.45 26.60 3.79
CA LEU A 179 12.73 25.89 3.72
C LEU A 179 13.91 26.83 3.41
N SER A 180 14.92 26.80 4.27
CA SER A 180 16.23 27.42 4.06
C SER A 180 17.09 26.56 3.11
N PRO A 181 18.16 27.12 2.50
CA PRO A 181 19.06 26.35 1.64
C PRO A 181 19.68 25.10 2.28
N ASN A 182 19.94 25.11 3.59
CA ASN A 182 20.51 23.96 4.29
C ASN A 182 19.47 22.86 4.48
N ASP A 183 18.21 23.22 4.75
CA ASP A 183 17.11 22.27 4.88
C ASP A 183 16.93 21.45 3.59
N PHE A 184 17.20 22.04 2.42
CA PHE A 184 17.17 21.30 1.15
C PHE A 184 18.20 20.17 1.10
N ALA A 185 19.43 20.40 1.56
CA ALA A 185 20.45 19.36 1.55
C ALA A 185 20.07 18.20 2.47
N ASP A 186 19.53 18.50 3.65
CA ASP A 186 19.10 17.50 4.63
C ASP A 186 17.86 16.72 4.15
N LEU A 187 16.85 17.39 3.61
CA LEU A 187 15.67 16.73 3.03
C LEU A 187 16.03 15.91 1.79
N ILE A 188 16.98 16.38 0.98
CA ILE A 188 17.53 15.56 -0.09
C ILE A 188 18.36 14.42 0.49
N ALA A 189 18.96 14.46 1.67
CA ALA A 189 19.66 13.29 2.20
C ALA A 189 18.71 12.25 2.83
N GLU A 190 17.63 12.70 3.48
CA GLU A 190 16.83 11.90 4.43
C GLU A 190 15.35 11.69 4.04
N ASP A 191 14.93 12.29 2.93
CA ASP A 191 13.55 12.42 2.45
C ASP A 191 12.67 13.31 3.34
N TYR A 192 11.75 14.04 2.71
CA TYR A 192 10.62 14.68 3.36
C TYR A 192 9.54 13.65 3.66
N LYS A 193 9.01 13.64 4.89
CA LYS A 193 8.09 12.59 5.39
C LYS A 193 6.66 13.09 5.58
N GLY A 194 6.35 14.30 5.09
CA GLY A 194 5.02 14.86 5.18
C GLY A 194 4.73 15.54 6.52
N GLU A 195 5.76 16.06 7.21
CA GLU A 195 5.64 16.74 8.51
C GLU A 195 4.64 17.91 8.48
N LYS A 196 4.46 18.55 7.31
CA LYS A 196 3.47 19.62 7.05
C LYS A 196 2.37 19.20 6.07
N GLY A 197 2.15 17.89 5.93
CA GLY A 197 1.31 17.29 4.90
C GLY A 197 2.13 16.86 3.68
N MET A 198 1.69 15.79 3.03
CA MET A 198 2.32 15.28 1.82
C MET A 198 1.53 15.77 0.59
N PRO A 199 2.17 16.47 -0.36
CA PRO A 199 1.54 16.84 -1.62
C PRO A 199 1.01 15.60 -2.36
N ALA A 200 -0.16 15.70 -2.98
CA ALA A 200 -0.73 14.66 -3.82
C ALA A 200 -0.74 15.08 -5.30
N ALA A 201 -0.87 14.11 -6.20
CA ALA A 201 -1.10 14.33 -7.61
C ALA A 201 -2.43 15.08 -7.79
N GLY A 202 -2.39 16.16 -8.56
CA GLY A 202 -3.46 17.15 -8.70
C GLY A 202 -3.22 18.42 -7.91
N ASP A 203 -2.44 18.37 -6.82
CA ASP A 203 -2.09 19.55 -6.03
C ASP A 203 -1.07 20.44 -6.75
N GLU A 204 -0.93 21.66 -6.24
CA GLU A 204 0.12 22.57 -6.61
C GLU A 204 1.26 22.57 -5.59
N ILE A 205 2.50 22.58 -6.08
CA ILE A 205 3.71 22.68 -5.28
C ILE A 205 4.54 23.90 -5.71
N TRP A 206 5.18 24.58 -4.75
CA TRP A 206 6.03 25.73 -5.05
C TRP A 206 7.35 25.30 -5.68
N THR A 207 7.72 25.93 -6.79
CA THR A 207 9.09 25.88 -7.29
C THR A 207 10.00 26.73 -6.42
N ARG A 208 11.28 26.37 -6.39
CA ARG A 208 12.33 27.14 -5.72
C ARG A 208 13.41 27.48 -6.73
N THR A 209 13.81 28.75 -6.71
CA THR A 209 14.88 29.26 -7.55
C THR A 209 16.01 29.83 -6.71
N GLY A 210 17.25 29.71 -7.18
CA GLY A 210 18.42 30.28 -6.51
C GLY A 210 19.69 29.47 -6.73
N GLU A 211 20.75 29.84 -6.00
CA GLU A 211 22.04 29.15 -6.08
C GLU A 211 22.09 27.91 -5.16
N LEU A 212 21.18 26.96 -5.42
CA LEU A 212 21.01 25.76 -4.59
C LEU A 212 21.80 24.53 -5.09
N GLY A 213 22.54 24.65 -6.19
CA GLY A 213 23.17 23.51 -6.87
C GLY A 213 24.16 22.75 -5.98
N LEU A 214 24.93 23.48 -5.17
CA LEU A 214 25.85 22.90 -4.21
C LEU A 214 25.12 22.08 -3.12
N ARG A 215 23.94 22.54 -2.67
CA ARG A 215 23.12 21.86 -1.66
C ARG A 215 22.46 20.61 -2.21
N VAL A 216 22.01 20.66 -3.46
CA VAL A 216 21.50 19.48 -4.18
C VAL A 216 22.59 18.43 -4.30
N LYS A 217 23.80 18.83 -4.76
CA LYS A 217 24.93 17.91 -4.85
C LYS A 217 25.30 17.32 -3.49
N GLU A 218 25.39 18.16 -2.45
CA GLU A 218 25.69 17.71 -1.08
C GLU A 218 24.67 16.67 -0.59
N GLY A 219 23.37 16.96 -0.69
CA GLY A 219 22.31 16.04 -0.26
C GLY A 219 22.32 14.73 -1.03
N LEU A 220 22.50 14.77 -2.36
CA LEU A 220 22.56 13.56 -3.19
C LEU A 220 23.80 12.71 -2.87
N LEU A 221 24.97 13.34 -2.70
CA LEU A 221 26.20 12.63 -2.33
C LEU A 221 26.08 12.01 -0.93
N ARG A 222 25.51 12.72 0.05
CA ARG A 222 25.21 12.16 1.38
C ARG A 222 24.28 10.96 1.27
N ARG A 223 23.21 11.05 0.47
CA ARG A 223 22.29 9.93 0.23
C ARG A 223 23.03 8.70 -0.32
N MET A 224 23.84 8.89 -1.37
CA MET A 224 24.60 7.82 -2.00
C MET A 224 25.66 7.22 -1.07
N ALA A 225 26.32 8.04 -0.25
CA ALA A 225 27.28 7.59 0.75
C ALA A 225 26.63 6.69 1.82
N ASN A 226 25.36 6.95 2.15
CA ASN A 226 24.56 6.11 3.03
C ASN A 226 23.98 4.85 2.35
N GLY A 227 24.37 4.58 1.10
CA GLY A 227 23.88 3.43 0.33
C GLY A 227 22.45 3.58 -0.20
N ASN A 228 21.84 4.76 -0.09
CA ASN A 228 20.52 5.04 -0.64
C ASN A 228 20.68 5.71 -2.01
N TYR A 229 20.31 4.98 -3.07
CA TYR A 229 20.45 5.43 -4.46
C TYR A 229 19.12 5.79 -5.10
N TYR A 230 18.01 5.67 -4.38
CA TYR A 230 16.69 5.81 -4.99
C TYR A 230 15.95 7.01 -4.43
N ILE A 231 15.35 7.79 -5.33
CA ILE A 231 14.59 9.00 -5.02
C ILE A 231 13.16 8.86 -5.55
N ILE A 232 12.19 9.38 -4.81
CA ILE A 232 10.83 9.60 -5.32
C ILE A 232 10.67 11.11 -5.51
N CYS A 233 10.29 11.50 -6.73
CA CYS A 233 10.09 12.89 -7.09
C CYS A 233 8.69 13.07 -7.69
N PRO A 234 7.99 14.18 -7.41
CA PRO A 234 6.86 14.58 -8.22
C PRO A 234 7.30 14.82 -9.67
N VAL A 235 6.42 14.45 -10.61
CA VAL A 235 6.49 14.89 -11.99
C VAL A 235 5.54 16.07 -12.14
N VAL A 236 6.06 17.18 -12.62
CA VAL A 236 5.32 18.45 -12.72
C VAL A 236 5.35 18.95 -14.15
N ASP A 237 4.34 19.74 -14.50
CA ASP A 237 4.38 20.51 -15.73
C ASP A 237 5.12 21.83 -15.49
N PHE A 238 6.33 21.96 -16.06
CA PHE A 238 7.06 23.23 -16.01
C PHE A 238 6.64 24.23 -17.10
N ASN A 239 5.64 23.90 -17.92
CA ASN A 239 5.12 24.83 -18.92
C ASN A 239 4.48 26.03 -18.24
N VAL A 240 4.86 27.23 -18.70
CA VAL A 240 4.31 28.53 -18.26
C VAL A 240 4.82 28.98 -16.88
N ILE A 241 6.14 28.98 -16.68
CA ILE A 241 6.71 29.46 -15.40
C ILE A 241 7.93 30.33 -15.64
N ASN A 242 7.95 31.49 -14.99
CA ASN A 242 9.15 32.28 -14.76
C ASN A 242 9.38 32.38 -13.25
N GLY A 243 10.56 31.98 -12.77
CA GLY A 243 10.94 32.13 -11.37
C GLY A 243 10.17 31.24 -10.39
N LYS A 244 9.88 31.79 -9.20
CA LYS A 244 9.16 31.13 -8.12
C LYS A 244 7.65 31.16 -8.38
N SER A 245 7.07 30.01 -8.70
CA SER A 245 5.64 29.85 -8.97
C SER A 245 5.13 28.52 -8.43
N LYS A 246 3.82 28.34 -8.47
CA LYS A 246 3.18 27.06 -8.23
C LYS A 246 3.12 26.24 -9.50
N VAL A 247 3.34 24.93 -9.38
CA VAL A 247 3.24 23.96 -10.47
C VAL A 247 2.38 22.78 -10.07
N LYS A 248 1.61 22.28 -11.03
CA LYS A 248 0.73 21.15 -10.80
C LYS A 248 1.52 19.84 -10.79
N ILE A 249 1.30 19.03 -9.76
CA ILE A 249 1.82 17.67 -9.67
C ILE A 249 0.94 16.76 -10.54
N LEU A 250 1.56 16.07 -11.49
CA LEU A 250 0.87 15.15 -12.40
C LEU A 250 0.89 13.69 -11.90
N GLY A 251 1.92 13.33 -11.15
CA GLY A 251 2.17 11.98 -10.66
C GLY A 251 3.55 11.92 -10.02
N TYR A 252 4.03 10.70 -9.75
CA TYR A 252 5.32 10.48 -9.09
C TYR A 252 6.16 9.47 -9.85
N VAL A 253 7.47 9.65 -9.75
CA VAL A 253 8.46 8.79 -10.40
C VAL A 253 9.56 8.38 -9.43
N ARG A 254 9.99 7.11 -9.53
CA ARG A 254 11.16 6.55 -8.86
C ARG A 254 12.35 6.63 -9.80
N PHE A 255 13.43 7.25 -9.32
CA PHE A 255 14.67 7.39 -10.08
C PHE A 255 15.83 6.81 -9.27
N LYS A 256 16.68 6.03 -9.94
CA LYS A 256 17.91 5.47 -9.37
C LYS A 256 19.10 6.32 -9.80
N LEU A 257 19.80 6.88 -8.84
CA LEU A 257 21.03 7.66 -9.01
C LEU A 257 22.20 6.74 -9.38
N SER A 258 22.94 7.11 -10.42
CA SER A 258 24.24 6.51 -10.78
C SER A 258 25.40 7.39 -10.31
N SER A 259 25.36 8.69 -10.62
CA SER A 259 26.42 9.64 -10.29
C SER A 259 25.93 11.09 -10.34
N VAL A 260 26.56 11.96 -9.57
CA VAL A 260 26.39 13.42 -9.67
C VAL A 260 27.62 13.98 -10.39
N LEU A 261 27.45 14.47 -11.63
CA LEU A 261 28.56 14.74 -12.55
C LEU A 261 29.12 16.15 -12.36
N SER A 262 28.26 17.16 -12.43
CA SER A 262 28.66 18.55 -12.38
C SER A 262 27.67 19.36 -11.56
N THR A 263 28.19 20.34 -10.82
CA THR A 263 27.36 21.42 -10.33
C THR A 263 28.12 22.73 -10.36
N SER A 264 27.46 23.78 -10.82
CA SER A 264 27.73 25.15 -10.38
C SER A 264 26.60 25.55 -9.44
N GLY A 265 26.75 26.62 -8.66
CA GLY A 265 25.66 27.07 -7.76
C GLY A 265 24.27 27.11 -8.42
N ARG A 266 24.20 27.26 -9.75
CA ARG A 266 22.96 27.36 -10.55
C ARG A 266 22.65 26.16 -11.45
N HIS A 267 23.63 25.31 -11.74
CA HIS A 267 23.47 24.19 -12.68
C HIS A 267 23.78 22.88 -11.97
N VAL A 268 23.01 21.84 -12.24
CA VAL A 268 23.23 20.52 -11.65
C VAL A 268 23.00 19.45 -12.70
N GLU A 269 23.93 18.50 -12.77
CA GLU A 269 23.87 17.34 -13.67
C GLU A 269 23.91 16.04 -12.87
N ILE A 270 22.90 15.20 -13.08
CA ILE A 270 22.71 13.92 -12.38
C ILE A 270 22.52 12.84 -13.43
N LYS A 271 23.26 11.75 -13.31
CA LYS A 271 23.09 10.57 -14.15
C LYS A 271 22.35 9.49 -13.39
N GLY A 272 21.42 8.81 -14.05
CA GLY A 272 20.66 7.72 -13.43
C GLY A 272 19.59 7.17 -14.37
N LYS A 273 18.65 6.40 -13.83
CA LYS A 273 17.58 5.77 -14.62
C LYS A 273 16.26 5.70 -13.88
N PHE A 274 15.16 5.74 -14.63
CA PHE A 274 13.84 5.46 -14.09
C PHE A 274 13.70 3.96 -13.78
N VAL A 275 12.98 3.65 -12.71
CA VAL A 275 12.72 2.26 -12.29
C VAL A 275 11.24 2.10 -11.96
N GLU A 276 10.69 0.92 -12.27
CA GLU A 276 9.39 0.56 -11.75
C GLU A 276 9.46 0.34 -10.23
N PHE A 277 8.43 0.80 -9.53
CA PHE A 277 8.38 0.67 -8.09
C PHE A 277 6.95 0.71 -7.56
N ILE A 278 6.64 -0.20 -6.64
CA ILE A 278 5.40 -0.19 -5.87
C ILE A 278 5.72 0.41 -4.51
N GLU A 279 5.14 1.57 -4.20
CA GLU A 279 5.32 2.24 -2.92
C GLU A 279 4.33 1.65 -1.90
N PRO A 280 4.79 0.83 -0.94
CA PRO A 280 3.90 0.07 -0.05
C PRO A 280 3.10 0.95 0.91
N LYS A 281 3.57 2.16 1.20
CA LYS A 281 2.91 3.11 2.09
C LYS A 281 2.27 4.29 1.34
N GLY A 282 2.21 4.20 0.02
CA GLY A 282 1.67 5.22 -0.86
C GLY A 282 0.18 5.03 -1.11
N GLU A 283 -0.48 6.11 -1.50
CA GLU A 283 -1.87 6.09 -1.94
C GLU A 283 -1.90 6.26 -3.46
N GLY A 284 -2.63 5.39 -4.15
CA GLY A 284 -2.88 5.48 -5.58
C GLY A 284 -4.21 6.16 -5.88
N ASN A 285 -4.31 6.78 -7.04
CA ASN A 285 -5.61 7.20 -7.59
C ASN A 285 -5.61 7.12 -9.12
N GLY A 286 -6.79 6.96 -9.71
CA GLY A 286 -6.95 6.92 -11.18
C GLY A 286 -6.78 8.26 -11.91
N ASN A 287 -6.52 9.37 -11.20
CA ASN A 287 -6.30 10.70 -11.79
C ASN A 287 -4.82 11.03 -12.00
N ALA A 288 -3.91 10.35 -11.29
CA ALA A 288 -2.48 10.50 -11.44
C ALA A 288 -1.99 9.82 -12.72
N PHE A 289 -1.00 10.43 -13.39
CA PHE A 289 -0.36 9.78 -14.54
C PHE A 289 0.64 8.72 -14.08
N ASP A 290 0.70 7.62 -14.82
CA ASP A 290 1.65 6.53 -14.56
C ASP A 290 3.05 6.88 -15.08
N PHE A 291 3.99 7.11 -14.15
CA PHE A 291 5.42 7.24 -14.43
C PHE A 291 6.21 6.05 -13.85
N GLY A 292 5.63 4.85 -13.90
CA GLY A 292 6.24 3.60 -13.43
C GLY A 292 6.26 3.44 -11.91
N THR A 293 5.77 4.43 -11.16
CA THR A 293 5.62 4.35 -9.70
C THR A 293 4.15 4.20 -9.35
N ARG A 294 3.82 3.13 -8.65
CA ARG A 294 2.44 2.70 -8.40
C ARG A 294 2.21 2.45 -6.91
N ALA A 295 0.95 2.41 -6.52
CA ALA A 295 0.52 1.97 -5.21
C ALA A 295 -0.49 0.84 -5.37
N ILE A 296 -0.53 -0.05 -4.38
CA ILE A 296 -1.50 -1.15 -4.32
C ILE A 296 -2.42 -0.95 -3.12
N ARG A 297 -3.70 -1.30 -3.26
CA ARG A 297 -4.61 -1.36 -2.13
C ARG A 297 -5.66 -2.45 -2.30
N LEU A 298 -6.16 -2.93 -1.16
CA LEU A 298 -7.38 -3.70 -1.10
C LEU A 298 -8.58 -2.81 -1.40
N LYS A 299 -9.51 -3.34 -2.18
CA LYS A 299 -10.83 -2.76 -2.43
C LYS A 299 -11.80 -3.45 -1.47
N LYS A 300 -12.16 -2.73 -0.41
CA LYS A 300 -13.17 -3.15 0.55
C LYS A 300 -14.58 -2.97 -0.02
#